data_AF-A0A2S3X7Z5-F1
#
_entry.id   AF-A0A2S3X7Z5-F1
#
_cell.length_a   1.000
_cell.length_b   1.000
_cell.length_c   1.000
_cell.angle_alpha   90.00
_cell.angle_beta   90.00
_cell.angle_gamma   90.00
#
_symmetry.space_group_name_H-M   'P 1'
#
loop_
_entity.id
_entity.type
_entity.pdbx_description
1 polymer ?
#
loop_
_entity_poly.entity_id
_entity_poly.type
_entity_poly.pdbx_seq_one_letter_code
_entity_poly.pdbx_strand_id
1 'polypeptide(L)'
;MIKITVSRIDNNDEESNLPSRFFPSAGSGHGWFQLESTGEEFPSHDELSWALQEWNDDCVLMDYDATTGKGRFVIVDWYAPAPGTVIELQLDMNLEELDPGDEEWFD
;
A
#
# COMPACT_ATOMS: atom_id res chain seq x y z
N MET A 1 10.21 9.27 -7.33
CA MET A 1 9.40 8.22 -7.96
C MET A 1 10.05 6.87 -7.72
N ILE A 2 9.27 5.91 -7.23
CA ILE A 2 9.68 4.51 -7.09
C ILE A 2 8.69 3.62 -7.81
N LYS A 3 9.09 2.39 -8.11
CA LYS A 3 8.21 1.40 -8.73
C LYS A 3 8.12 0.17 -7.85
N ILE A 4 6.91 -0.32 -7.64
CA ILE A 4 6.68 -1.65 -7.09
C ILE A 4 6.13 -2.56 -8.17
N THR A 5 6.63 -3.79 -8.21
CA THR A 5 6.07 -4.85 -9.06
C THR A 5 5.30 -5.82 -8.17
N VAL A 6 4.03 -6.02 -8.46
CA VAL A 6 3.21 -7.03 -7.76
C VAL A 6 3.71 -8.42 -8.15
N SER A 7 4.08 -9.23 -7.17
CA SER A 7 4.62 -10.57 -7.35
C SER A 7 3.57 -11.67 -7.15
N ARG A 8 2.63 -11.43 -6.25
CA ARG A 8 1.56 -12.36 -5.88
C ARG A 8 0.37 -11.58 -5.38
N ILE A 9 -0.83 -12.14 -5.61
CA ILE A 9 -2.07 -11.64 -5.03
C ILE A 9 -2.79 -12.73 -4.24
N ASP A 10 -3.66 -12.28 -3.34
CA ASP A 10 -4.68 -13.08 -2.70
C ASP A 10 -5.95 -12.22 -2.59
N ASN A 11 -6.81 -12.35 -3.61
CA ASN A 11 -8.06 -11.61 -3.72
C ASN A 11 -9.18 -12.53 -3.24
N ASN A 12 -9.85 -12.13 -2.17
CA ASN A 12 -10.69 -13.04 -1.40
C ASN A 12 -12.13 -13.19 -1.93
N ASP A 13 -12.25 -13.69 -3.17
CA ASP A 13 -13.54 -13.92 -3.82
C ASP A 13 -14.25 -15.20 -3.35
N GLU A 14 -13.50 -16.14 -2.79
CA GLU A 14 -14.00 -17.48 -2.47
C GLU A 14 -14.29 -17.70 -0.97
N GLU A 15 -13.92 -16.77 -0.08
CA GLU A 15 -14.23 -16.92 1.35
C GLU A 15 -15.73 -16.74 1.59
N SER A 16 -16.40 -17.89 1.65
CA SER A 16 -17.86 -18.04 1.69
C SER A 16 -18.54 -17.32 2.88
N ASN A 17 -17.75 -16.86 3.86
CA ASN A 17 -18.23 -16.18 5.05
C ASN A 17 -18.17 -14.65 4.95
N LEU A 18 -17.59 -14.08 3.89
CA LEU A 18 -17.49 -12.63 3.71
C LEU A 18 -18.65 -12.06 2.87
N PRO A 19 -19.03 -10.78 3.10
CA PRO A 19 -20.02 -10.08 2.28
C PRO A 19 -19.63 -9.97 0.80
N SER A 20 -18.34 -10.06 0.49
CA SER A 20 -17.76 -9.99 -0.88
C SER A 20 -18.39 -11.00 -1.85
N ARG A 21 -18.92 -12.14 -1.39
CA ARG A 21 -19.64 -13.11 -2.23
C ARG A 21 -20.92 -12.56 -2.86
N PHE A 22 -21.53 -11.55 -2.24
CA PHE A 22 -22.78 -10.93 -2.71
C PHE A 22 -22.53 -9.64 -3.48
N PHE A 23 -21.37 -9.02 -3.27
CA PHE A 23 -20.95 -7.78 -3.88
C PHE A 23 -19.50 -7.95 -4.36
N PRO A 24 -19.29 -8.32 -5.63
CA PRO A 24 -17.95 -8.40 -6.21
C PRO A 24 -17.18 -7.10 -5.92
N SER A 25 -15.91 -7.23 -5.58
CA SER A 25 -15.04 -6.15 -5.07
C SER A 25 -15.28 -5.69 -3.63
N ALA A 26 -16.36 -6.05 -2.92
CA ALA A 26 -16.56 -5.66 -1.50
C ALA A 26 -15.68 -6.46 -0.50
N GLY A 27 -14.54 -6.98 -0.98
CA GLY A 27 -13.56 -7.71 -0.20
C GLY A 27 -12.23 -6.96 -0.15
N SER A 28 -11.23 -7.55 0.52
CA SER A 28 -9.89 -7.00 0.55
C SER A 28 -8.97 -7.76 -0.41
N GLY A 29 -8.27 -7.02 -1.25
CA GLY A 29 -7.25 -7.55 -2.14
C GLY A 29 -5.87 -7.45 -1.52
N HIS A 30 -5.19 -8.58 -1.31
CA HIS A 30 -3.83 -8.58 -0.79
C HIS A 30 -2.83 -8.65 -1.95
N GLY A 31 -1.85 -7.75 -1.95
CA GLY A 31 -0.77 -7.70 -2.95
C GLY A 31 0.60 -7.80 -2.29
N TRP A 32 1.40 -8.79 -2.68
CA TRP A 32 2.82 -8.86 -2.33
C TRP A 32 3.63 -8.21 -3.43
N PHE A 33 4.58 -7.38 -3.07
CA PHE A 33 5.35 -6.62 -4.04
C PHE A 33 6.86 -6.66 -3.79
N GLN A 34 7.60 -6.28 -4.82
CA GLN A 34 9.03 -6.03 -4.81
C GLN A 34 9.28 -4.64 -5.37
N LEU A 35 10.03 -3.81 -4.64
CA LEU A 35 10.54 -2.54 -5.14
C LEU A 35 11.59 -2.76 -6.22
N GLU A 36 11.52 -1.94 -7.27
CA GLU A 36 12.63 -1.77 -8.19
C GLU A 36 13.68 -0.85 -7.56
N SER A 37 14.91 -1.34 -7.40
CA SER A 37 16.03 -0.54 -6.88
C SER A 37 16.31 0.58 -7.87
N THR A 38 15.97 1.81 -7.47
CA THR A 38 16.18 3.04 -8.24
C THR A 38 17.26 3.94 -7.62
N GLY A 39 17.89 3.50 -6.53
CA GLY A 39 18.94 4.19 -5.77
C GLY A 39 19.69 3.24 -4.82
N GLU A 40 20.59 3.79 -3.99
CA GLU A 40 21.40 3.01 -3.02
C GLU A 40 20.58 2.50 -1.83
N GLU A 41 19.46 3.16 -1.50
CA GLU A 41 18.61 2.83 -0.36
C GLU A 41 17.14 2.74 -0.77
N PHE A 42 16.42 1.82 -0.12
CA PHE A 42 14.98 1.72 -0.24
C PHE A 42 14.28 2.73 0.69
N PRO A 43 13.05 3.19 0.36
CA PRO A 43 12.30 4.09 1.24
C PRO A 43 12.07 3.47 2.62
N SER A 44 11.79 4.30 3.61
CA SER A 44 11.28 3.88 4.90
C SER A 44 9.85 3.33 4.79
N HIS A 45 9.39 2.67 5.86
CA HIS A 45 8.02 2.18 5.94
C HIS A 45 6.99 3.30 5.79
N ASP A 46 7.22 4.44 6.46
CA ASP A 46 6.26 5.54 6.48
C ASP A 46 6.16 6.21 5.12
N GLU A 47 7.30 6.49 4.47
CA GLU A 47 7.35 7.02 3.10
C GLU A 47 6.60 6.12 2.11
N LEU A 48 6.81 4.81 2.19
CA LEU A 48 6.13 3.86 1.31
C LEU A 48 4.63 3.74 1.62
N SER A 49 4.25 3.81 2.90
CA SER A 49 2.86 3.79 3.33
C SER A 49 2.09 4.99 2.79
N TRP A 50 2.66 6.20 2.92
CA TRP A 50 2.08 7.42 2.38
C TRP A 50 1.96 7.37 0.86
N ALA A 51 3.03 6.97 0.17
CA ALA A 51 3.03 6.88 -1.29
C ALA A 51 1.98 5.88 -1.83
N LEU A 52 1.72 4.78 -1.11
CA LEU A 52 0.66 3.82 -1.45
C LEU A 52 -0.74 4.39 -1.24
N GLN A 53 -0.95 5.16 -0.16
CA GLN A 53 -2.22 5.83 0.11
C GLN A 53 -2.51 6.92 -0.94
N GLU A 54 -1.51 7.72 -1.32
CA GLU A 54 -1.69 8.71 -2.40
C GLU A 54 -2.00 8.06 -3.76
N TRP A 55 -1.44 6.88 -4.01
CA TRP A 55 -1.75 6.12 -5.22
C TRP A 55 -3.18 5.57 -5.21
N ASN A 56 -3.66 5.12 -4.05
CA ASN A 56 -5.01 4.63 -3.84
C ASN A 56 -5.37 4.79 -2.36
N ASP A 57 -6.37 5.63 -2.07
CA ASP A 57 -6.80 5.96 -0.70
C ASP A 57 -7.20 4.72 0.13
N ASP A 58 -7.64 3.65 -0.53
CA ASP A 58 -8.04 2.40 0.11
C ASP A 58 -6.87 1.41 0.31
N CYS A 59 -5.65 1.79 -0.09
CA CYS A 59 -4.46 0.97 -0.03
C CYS A 59 -3.66 1.20 1.27
N VAL A 60 -3.44 0.12 2.03
CA VAL A 60 -2.73 0.13 3.30
C VAL A 60 -1.50 -0.76 3.22
N LEU A 61 -0.34 -0.23 3.60
CA LEU A 61 0.88 -1.02 3.76
C LEU A 61 0.80 -1.85 5.05
N MET A 62 0.95 -3.17 4.92
CA MET A 62 0.84 -4.10 6.06
C MET A 62 2.21 -4.52 6.59
N ASP A 63 3.10 -4.94 5.68
CA ASP A 63 4.42 -5.43 6.01
C ASP A 63 5.41 -4.91 4.98
N TYR A 64 6.59 -4.52 5.43
CA TYR A 64 7.64 -4.07 4.54
C TYR A 64 9.03 -4.27 5.14
N ASP A 65 9.90 -4.88 4.36
CA ASP A 65 11.32 -5.08 4.68
C ASP A 65 12.16 -4.15 3.80
N ALA A 66 12.61 -3.04 4.39
CA ALA A 66 13.45 -2.04 3.74
C ALA A 66 14.85 -2.57 3.35
N THR A 67 15.28 -3.74 3.86
CA THR A 67 16.56 -4.33 3.46
C THR A 67 16.45 -5.08 2.14
N THR A 68 15.30 -5.69 1.85
CA THR A 68 15.06 -6.48 0.64
C THR A 68 14.14 -5.78 -0.37
N GLY A 69 13.46 -4.71 0.04
CA GLY A 69 12.48 -3.99 -0.76
C GLY A 69 11.18 -4.77 -0.99
N LYS A 70 10.93 -5.80 -0.18
CA LYS A 70 9.74 -6.67 -0.28
C LYS A 70 8.69 -6.26 0.73
N GLY A 71 7.43 -6.35 0.34
CA GLY A 71 6.35 -6.05 1.26
C GLY A 71 5.01 -6.60 0.82
N ARG A 72 3.99 -6.23 1.58
CA ARG A 72 2.59 -6.57 1.36
C ARG A 72 1.72 -5.35 1.62
N PHE A 73 0.82 -5.05 0.69
CA PHE A 73 -0.27 -4.11 0.88
C PHE A 73 -1.63 -4.82 0.83
N VAL A 74 -2.64 -4.12 1.32
CA VAL A 74 -4.06 -4.49 1.21
C VAL A 74 -4.80 -3.34 0.55
N ILE A 75 -5.70 -3.63 -0.38
CA ILE A 75 -6.68 -2.66 -0.88
C ILE A 75 -8.04 -3.06 -0.32
N VAL A 76 -8.66 -2.15 0.43
CA VAL A 76 -10.00 -2.32 1.01
C VAL A 76 -11.05 -2.10 -0.09
N ASP A 77 -12.14 -2.88 -0.04
CA ASP A 77 -13.24 -2.81 -1.00
C ASP A 77 -12.80 -2.83 -2.47
N TRP A 78 -11.66 -3.48 -2.73
CA TRP A 78 -11.11 -3.62 -4.08
C TRP A 78 -10.16 -4.83 -4.21
N TYR A 79 -9.75 -5.09 -5.45
CA TYR A 79 -8.79 -6.14 -5.77
C TYR A 79 -7.36 -5.61 -5.84
N ALA A 80 -6.41 -6.39 -5.35
CA ALA A 80 -5.00 -6.14 -5.62
C ALA A 80 -4.74 -6.31 -7.13
N PRO A 81 -3.94 -5.43 -7.74
CA PRO A 81 -3.56 -5.54 -9.14
C PRO A 81 -2.87 -6.87 -9.44
N ALA A 82 -3.02 -7.38 -10.66
CA ALA A 82 -2.52 -8.70 -11.03
C ALA A 82 -0.99 -8.83 -10.85
N PRO A 83 -0.46 -10.05 -10.61
CA PRO A 83 0.97 -10.29 -10.62
C PRO A 83 1.62 -9.84 -11.94
N GLY A 84 2.76 -9.16 -11.85
CA GLY A 84 3.45 -8.51 -12.96
C GLY A 84 3.02 -7.06 -13.20
N THR A 85 1.97 -6.56 -12.55
CA THR A 85 1.62 -5.14 -12.61
C THR A 85 2.69 -4.30 -11.93
N VAL A 86 3.14 -3.26 -12.62
CA VAL A 86 4.04 -2.22 -12.09
C VAL A 86 3.20 -1.04 -11.65
N ILE A 87 3.38 -0.61 -10.41
CA ILE A 87 2.75 0.58 -9.84
C ILE A 87 3.85 1.62 -9.63
N GLU A 88 3.66 2.80 -10.20
CA GLU A 88 4.57 3.94 -10.03
C GLU A 88 4.06 4.82 -8.89
N LEU A 89 4.90 4.99 -7.87
CA LEU A 89 4.56 5.75 -6.67
C LEU A 89 5.39 7.04 -6.61
N GLN A 90 4.74 8.12 -6.21
CA GLN A 90 5.44 9.37 -5.85
C GLN A 90 5.89 9.23 -4.40
N LEU A 91 7.18 9.45 -4.15
CA LEU A 91 7.69 9.59 -2.79
C LEU A 91 7.69 11.09 -2.51
N ASP A 92 6.83 11.53 -1.61
CA ASP A 92 6.92 12.89 -1.09
C ASP A 92 7.85 12.88 0.13
N MET A 93 9.10 13.32 -0.08
CA MET A 93 10.16 13.30 0.94
C MET A 93 10.02 14.44 1.97
N ASN A 94 8.87 15.13 2.02
CA ASN A 94 8.64 16.28 2.89
C ASN A 94 7.83 15.93 4.16
N LEU A 95 8.02 14.70 4.68
CA LEU A 95 7.38 14.22 5.91
C LEU A 95 7.88 14.92 7.20
N GLU A 96 8.81 15.86 7.10
CA GLU A 96 9.25 16.70 8.23
C GLU A 96 8.26 17.81 8.62
N GLU A 97 7.16 18.03 7.87
CA GLU A 97 6.17 19.10 8.15
C GLU A 97 4.87 18.63 8.83
N LEU A 98 4.83 17.43 9.42
CA LEU A 98 3.77 17.07 10.37
C LEU A 98 4.27 17.23 11.80
N ASP A 99 4.51 18.48 12.20
CA ASP A 99 4.44 18.86 13.61
C ASP A 99 2.99 18.65 14.06
N PRO A 100 2.68 17.77 15.03
CA PRO A 100 1.34 17.66 15.61
C PRO A 100 1.00 18.88 16.51
N GLY A 101 1.62 20.03 16.23
CA GLY A 101 1.51 21.27 16.97
C GLY A 101 0.09 21.81 16.94
N ASP A 102 -0.51 21.83 18.13
CA ASP A 102 -1.61 22.71 18.52
C ASP A 102 -2.96 22.52 17.81
N GLU A 103 -3.57 21.35 17.96
CA GLU A 103 -5.03 21.34 18.15
C GLU A 103 -5.33 21.54 19.63
N GLU A 104 -5.26 22.81 20.05
CA GLU A 104 -6.01 23.28 21.22
C GLU A 104 -7.48 22.95 20.99
N TRP A 105 -7.95 21.88 21.63
CA TRP A 105 -9.37 21.60 21.78
C TRP A 105 -10.00 22.73 22.60
N PHE A 106 -10.50 23.75 21.93
CA PHE A 106 -11.27 24.82 22.55
C PHE A 106 -12.61 24.25 23.06
N ASP A 107 -12.69 24.17 24.40
CA ASP A 107 -13.83 24.06 25.35
C ASP A 107 -15.11 23.29 24.96
#